data_AF-A0A1J3DNU6-F1
#
_entry.id   AF-A0A1J3DNU6-F1
#
_cell.length_a   1.000
_cell.length_b   1.000
_cell.length_c   1.000
_cell.angle_alpha   90.00
_cell.angle_beta   90.00
_cell.angle_gamma   90.00
#
_symmetry.space_group_name_H-M   'P 1'
#
loop_
_entity.id
_entity.type
_entity.pdbx_description
1 polymer ?
#
loop_
_entity_poly.entity_id
_entity_poly.type
_entity_poly.pdbx_seq_one_letter_code
_entity_poly.pdbx_strand_id
1 'polypeptide(L)'
;MDLHLKNLFGRFQDQFGSGPGLGPGSGARLMKVEGISSNIIQSIFRASASLYRSEPWKRLRPGHLFGVRVGKDSDWSGKRQPFQCVQFTGGNGGDIAIYMYRSMNNALKMTDDSWEIARVPNVEVFRVTYEAESLMLPCNKRMVKSLSLEVSGADRFPVIDVARCTTSGELQFRNPTLEELRLVFAVMKALSLVHPLLVQEEKQARGCPRMMKFSPFIETVDVQWPPEMLFKGQDFVAVTVSYPPGQSYEHKSQQTAVMASEDDGDELEIVSSGFS
;
A
#
# COMPACT_ATOMS: atom_id res chain seq x y z
N MET A 1 13.74 -3.15 46.08
CA MET A 1 12.37 -3.08 45.51
C MET A 1 11.75 -4.45 45.65
N ASP A 2 10.61 -4.55 46.35
CA ASP A 2 9.90 -5.80 46.64
C ASP A 2 9.60 -6.57 45.34
N LEU A 3 9.75 -7.89 45.37
CA LEU A 3 9.58 -8.78 44.21
C LEU A 3 8.15 -8.68 43.66
N HIS A 4 7.19 -8.44 44.54
CA HIS A 4 5.78 -8.27 44.19
C HIS A 4 5.53 -6.96 43.43
N LEU A 5 6.17 -5.86 43.85
CA LEU A 5 6.12 -4.56 43.18
C LEU A 5 6.83 -4.60 41.82
N LYS A 6 7.98 -5.29 41.70
CA LYS A 6 8.63 -5.51 40.40
C LYS A 6 7.72 -6.26 39.42
N ASN A 7 7.00 -7.28 39.88
CA ASN A 7 6.05 -8.02 39.04
C ASN A 7 4.82 -7.18 38.68
N LEU A 8 4.33 -6.36 39.61
CA LEU A 8 3.21 -5.46 39.36
C LEU A 8 3.59 -4.38 38.34
N PHE A 9 4.74 -3.73 38.50
CA PHE A 9 5.27 -2.74 37.55
C PHE A 9 5.64 -3.38 36.20
N GLY A 10 6.17 -4.60 36.18
CA GLY A 10 6.39 -5.36 34.94
C GLY A 10 5.09 -5.63 34.18
N ARG A 11 4.02 -6.04 34.89
CA ARG A 11 2.68 -6.23 34.31
C ARG A 11 2.04 -4.91 33.87
N PHE A 12 2.27 -3.83 34.62
CA PHE A 12 1.75 -2.51 34.29
C PHE A 12 2.46 -1.91 33.06
N GLN A 13 3.77 -2.11 32.93
CA GLN A 13 4.57 -1.68 31.79
C GLN A 13 4.23 -2.50 30.52
N ASP A 14 3.99 -3.80 30.67
CA ASP A 14 3.47 -4.69 29.61
C ASP A 14 2.05 -4.29 29.14
N GLN A 15 1.19 -3.80 30.05
CA GLN A 15 -0.19 -3.44 29.74
C GLN A 15 -0.36 -1.98 29.25
N PHE A 16 0.44 -1.04 29.78
CA PHE A 16 0.23 0.41 29.62
C PHE A 16 1.38 1.19 29.00
N GLY A 17 2.49 0.55 28.59
CA GLY A 17 3.47 1.14 27.66
C GLY A 17 3.99 2.52 28.07
N SER A 18 5.10 2.55 28.81
CA SER A 18 5.80 3.82 29.07
C SER A 18 7.32 3.63 29.00
N GLY A 19 7.89 4.18 27.91
CA GLY A 19 9.27 4.69 27.78
C GLY A 19 10.22 3.93 26.85
N PRO A 20 11.10 4.59 26.05
CA PRO A 20 11.18 6.00 25.58
C PRO A 20 10.71 6.13 24.10
N GLY A 21 9.85 7.08 23.69
CA GLY A 21 10.19 8.49 23.55
C GLY A 21 10.43 8.82 22.05
N LEU A 22 9.46 9.31 21.25
CA LEU A 22 8.31 10.11 21.66
C LEU A 22 7.05 9.84 20.80
N GLY A 23 6.01 9.37 21.49
CA GLY A 23 4.67 9.11 20.98
C GLY A 23 4.10 7.82 21.61
N PRO A 24 2.77 7.69 21.84
CA PRO A 24 2.15 6.41 22.21
C PRO A 24 2.54 5.35 21.18
N GLY A 25 3.59 4.59 21.49
CA GLY A 25 4.47 3.97 20.50
C GLY A 25 3.79 2.91 19.64
N SER A 26 4.35 2.75 18.43
CA SER A 26 4.04 1.79 17.37
C SER A 26 3.14 0.60 17.79
N GLY A 27 1.99 0.54 17.12
CA GLY A 27 0.73 -0.04 17.58
C GLY A 27 0.48 -1.49 17.17
N ALA A 28 1.47 -2.38 17.26
CA ALA A 28 1.27 -3.80 16.93
C ALA A 28 0.44 -4.60 17.96
N ARG A 29 -0.54 -3.97 18.63
CA ARG A 29 -1.49 -4.69 19.50
C ARG A 29 -2.70 -5.15 18.69
N LEU A 30 -2.46 -5.97 17.67
CA LEU A 30 -3.54 -6.56 16.86
C LEU A 30 -4.57 -7.26 17.75
N MET A 31 -4.15 -7.91 18.83
CA MET A 31 -5.05 -8.54 19.83
C MET A 31 -6.04 -7.58 20.51
N LYS A 32 -5.82 -6.26 20.46
CA LYS A 32 -6.73 -5.25 21.04
C LYS A 32 -7.74 -4.71 20.04
N VAL A 33 -7.72 -5.17 18.79
CA VAL A 33 -8.72 -4.79 17.78
C VAL A 33 -10.00 -5.57 18.05
N GLU A 34 -11.12 -4.85 18.21
CA GLU A 34 -12.41 -5.49 18.47
C GLU A 34 -12.82 -6.38 17.29
N GLY A 35 -13.32 -7.59 17.60
CA GLY A 35 -13.76 -8.56 16.59
C GLY A 35 -12.64 -9.27 15.82
N ILE A 36 -11.38 -9.14 16.25
CA ILE A 36 -10.26 -9.84 15.61
C ILE A 36 -10.06 -11.25 16.22
N SER A 37 -10.05 -12.27 15.37
CA SER A 37 -9.68 -13.63 15.77
C SER A 37 -8.18 -13.87 15.55
N SER A 38 -7.60 -14.85 16.26
CA SER A 38 -6.22 -15.28 16.05
C SER A 38 -5.96 -15.70 14.59
N ASN A 39 -6.95 -16.31 13.94
CA ASN A 39 -6.85 -16.77 12.55
C ASN A 39 -6.72 -15.59 11.59
N ILE A 40 -7.44 -14.49 11.86
CA ILE A 40 -7.33 -13.25 11.07
C ILE A 40 -5.90 -12.70 11.17
N ILE A 41 -5.33 -12.69 12.38
CA ILE A 41 -3.94 -12.26 12.61
C ILE A 41 -2.97 -13.16 11.84
N GLN A 42 -3.13 -14.47 11.91
CA GLN A 42 -2.31 -15.41 11.14
C GLN A 42 -2.39 -15.11 9.64
N SER A 43 -3.58 -14.93 9.07
CA SER A 43 -3.73 -14.61 7.65
C SER A 43 -3.11 -13.28 7.23
N ILE A 44 -3.15 -12.26 8.09
CA ILE A 44 -2.45 -10.99 7.85
C ILE A 44 -0.92 -11.22 7.82
N PHE A 45 -0.38 -11.96 8.79
CA PHE A 45 1.04 -12.29 8.83
C PHE A 45 1.46 -13.11 7.61
N ARG A 46 0.65 -14.08 7.18
CA ARG A 46 0.91 -14.86 5.95
C ARG A 46 0.91 -13.98 4.70
N ALA A 47 -0.06 -13.08 4.56
CA ALA A 47 -0.10 -12.14 3.44
C ALA A 47 1.09 -11.18 3.43
N SER A 48 1.49 -10.69 4.61
CA SER A 48 2.66 -9.82 4.75
C SER A 48 3.97 -10.56 4.43
N ALA A 49 4.13 -11.79 4.90
CA ALA A 49 5.28 -12.62 4.58
C ALA A 49 5.36 -12.89 3.07
N SER A 50 4.22 -13.17 2.43
CA SER A 50 4.14 -13.35 0.97
C SER A 50 4.62 -12.11 0.21
N LEU A 51 4.18 -10.91 0.60
CA LEU A 51 4.64 -9.66 -0.01
C LEU A 51 6.11 -9.40 0.26
N TYR A 52 6.61 -9.78 1.43
CA TYR A 52 8.01 -9.57 1.75
C TYR A 52 8.93 -10.42 0.86
N ARG A 53 8.59 -11.70 0.73
CA ARG A 53 9.38 -12.69 -0.03
C ARG A 53 9.29 -12.54 -1.54
N SER A 54 8.33 -11.79 -2.04
CA SER A 54 8.30 -11.39 -3.45
C SER A 54 9.29 -10.25 -3.76
N GLU A 55 9.98 -9.73 -2.73
CA GLU A 55 11.09 -8.77 -2.81
C GLU A 55 10.81 -7.46 -3.60
N PRO A 56 9.64 -6.81 -3.40
CA PRO A 56 9.28 -5.60 -4.15
C PRO A 56 10.31 -4.48 -4.00
N TRP A 57 10.95 -4.34 -2.83
CA TRP A 57 11.93 -3.28 -2.55
C TRP A 57 13.27 -3.42 -3.29
N LYS A 58 13.54 -4.56 -3.96
CA LYS A 58 14.68 -4.63 -4.89
C LYS A 58 14.48 -3.67 -6.06
N ARG A 59 13.24 -3.50 -6.52
CA ARG A 59 12.86 -2.73 -7.72
C ARG A 59 12.17 -1.41 -7.39
N LEU A 60 11.30 -1.42 -6.38
CA LEU A 60 10.52 -0.27 -5.96
C LEU A 60 11.30 0.61 -4.98
N ARG A 61 10.97 1.89 -4.95
CA ARG A 61 11.60 2.95 -4.16
C ARG A 61 10.53 3.91 -3.64
N PRO A 62 10.79 4.71 -2.58
CA PRO A 62 9.85 5.67 -2.00
C PRO A 62 9.10 6.58 -2.99
N GLY A 63 9.71 7.00 -4.10
CA GLY A 63 9.01 7.81 -5.11
C GLY A 63 7.93 7.08 -5.91
N HIS A 64 7.79 5.76 -5.78
CA HIS A 64 6.76 4.99 -6.48
C HIS A 64 5.46 4.95 -5.69
N LEU A 65 4.49 5.75 -6.14
CA LEU A 65 3.14 5.79 -5.59
C LEU A 65 2.18 5.00 -6.48
N PHE A 66 1.38 4.14 -5.88
CA PHE A 66 0.39 3.30 -6.55
C PHE A 66 -1.02 3.71 -6.12
N GLY A 67 -1.96 3.75 -7.06
CA GLY A 67 -3.39 3.84 -6.75
C GLY A 67 -3.97 2.44 -6.56
N VAL A 68 -4.77 2.23 -5.51
CA VAL A 68 -5.41 0.94 -5.27
C VAL A 68 -6.89 1.12 -5.04
N ARG A 69 -7.70 0.28 -5.66
CA ARG A 69 -9.15 0.16 -5.44
C ARG A 69 -9.49 -1.27 -5.07
N VAL A 70 -10.13 -1.47 -3.92
CA VAL A 70 -10.52 -2.81 -3.42
C VAL A 70 -12.04 -2.89 -3.42
N GLY A 71 -12.59 -3.73 -4.30
CA GLY A 71 -14.02 -3.88 -4.47
C GLY A 71 -14.73 -2.59 -4.90
N LYS A 72 -16.02 -2.52 -4.58
CA LYS A 72 -16.88 -1.36 -4.82
C LYS A 72 -16.95 -0.50 -3.56
N ASP A 73 -17.26 0.78 -3.73
CA ASP A 73 -17.47 1.70 -2.60
C ASP A 73 -18.58 1.20 -1.65
N SER A 74 -19.62 0.56 -2.19
CA SER A 74 -20.72 -0.07 -1.43
C SER A 74 -20.29 -1.25 -0.55
N ASP A 75 -19.08 -1.77 -0.76
CA ASP A 75 -18.56 -2.87 0.03
C ASP A 75 -18.14 -2.37 1.41
N TRP A 76 -17.80 -1.09 1.57
CA TRP A 76 -17.29 -0.51 2.82
C TRP A 76 -18.42 0.10 3.68
N SER A 77 -18.30 0.03 5.02
CA SER A 77 -19.30 0.58 5.95
C SER A 77 -19.61 2.06 5.70
N GLY A 78 -18.57 2.86 5.42
CA GLY A 78 -18.67 4.28 5.10
C GLY A 78 -19.01 4.61 3.65
N LYS A 79 -19.37 3.60 2.83
CA LYS A 79 -19.52 3.71 1.37
C LYS A 79 -18.27 4.27 0.66
N ARG A 80 -17.10 4.04 1.27
CA ARG A 80 -15.80 4.47 0.75
C ARG A 80 -14.70 3.64 1.41
N GLN A 81 -13.75 3.15 0.60
CA GLN A 81 -12.60 2.44 1.14
C GLN A 81 -11.69 3.36 1.99
N PRO A 82 -11.09 2.87 3.09
CA PRO A 82 -10.25 3.67 3.98
C PRO A 82 -9.01 4.32 3.34
N PHE A 83 -8.24 3.56 2.55
CA PHE A 83 -6.98 4.00 1.93
C PHE A 83 -7.01 3.72 0.42
N GLN A 84 -6.48 4.65 -0.37
CA GLN A 84 -6.58 4.64 -1.84
C GLN A 84 -5.21 4.69 -2.54
N CYS A 85 -4.14 5.01 -1.81
CA CYS A 85 -2.80 5.05 -2.38
C CYS A 85 -1.83 4.24 -1.53
N VAL A 86 -0.88 3.58 -2.16
CA VAL A 86 0.18 2.79 -1.52
C VAL A 86 1.55 3.28 -1.98
N GLN A 87 2.49 3.37 -1.05
CA GLN A 87 3.88 3.71 -1.31
C GLN A 87 4.78 2.66 -0.66
N PHE A 88 5.80 2.22 -1.40
CA PHE A 88 6.83 1.34 -0.86
C PHE A 88 7.95 2.19 -0.28
N THR A 89 8.31 1.95 0.98
CA THR A 89 9.41 2.63 1.65
C THR A 89 10.50 1.65 2.07
N GLY A 90 11.72 2.15 2.24
CA GLY A 90 12.90 1.31 2.39
C GLY A 90 13.49 0.86 1.04
N GLY A 91 14.56 0.05 1.10
CA GLY A 91 15.29 -0.42 -0.08
C GLY A 91 16.60 0.33 -0.39
N ASN A 92 16.85 1.46 0.27
CA ASN A 92 18.12 2.21 0.20
C ASN A 92 18.87 2.21 1.55
N GLY A 93 18.67 1.18 2.39
CA GLY A 93 19.29 1.05 3.72
C GLY A 93 18.39 1.45 4.91
N GLY A 94 17.22 2.04 4.66
CA GLY A 94 16.19 2.31 5.69
C GLY A 94 15.22 1.15 5.90
N ASP A 95 14.33 1.30 6.88
CA ASP A 95 13.31 0.30 7.22
C ASP A 95 12.40 -0.01 6.03
N ILE A 96 12.21 -1.30 5.81
CA ILE A 96 11.36 -1.83 4.74
C ILE A 96 9.91 -1.73 5.20
N ALA A 97 9.07 -1.06 4.41
CA ALA A 97 7.66 -0.91 4.72
C ALA A 97 6.77 -0.63 3.50
N ILE A 98 5.46 -0.72 3.72
CA ILE A 98 4.43 -0.12 2.86
C ILE A 98 3.61 0.88 3.67
N TYR A 99 3.37 2.05 3.08
CA TYR A 99 2.51 3.10 3.63
C TYR A 99 1.28 3.28 2.77
N MET A 100 0.13 3.42 3.42
CA MET A 100 -1.13 3.63 2.75
C MET A 100 -1.76 4.94 3.17
N TYR A 101 -2.23 5.68 2.17
CA TYR A 101 -2.76 7.03 2.30
C TYR A 101 -4.22 7.07 1.85
N ARG A 102 -5.01 7.91 2.53
CA ARG A 102 -6.45 8.11 2.21
C ARG A 102 -6.68 8.73 0.83
N SER A 103 -5.69 9.44 0.28
CA SER A 103 -5.75 10.11 -1.01
C SER A 103 -4.35 10.35 -1.59
N MET A 104 -4.29 10.62 -2.89
CA MET A 104 -3.05 11.04 -3.56
C MET A 104 -2.52 12.35 -2.99
N ASN A 105 -3.39 13.31 -2.67
CA ASN A 105 -2.99 14.57 -2.04
C ASN A 105 -2.29 14.35 -0.69
N ASN A 106 -2.80 13.42 0.13
CA ASN A 106 -2.16 13.06 1.40
C ASN A 106 -0.79 12.42 1.18
N ALA A 107 -0.66 11.55 0.17
CA ALA A 107 0.60 10.92 -0.18
C ALA A 107 1.64 11.93 -0.67
N LEU A 108 1.25 12.84 -1.57
CA LEU A 108 2.14 13.87 -2.11
C LEU A 108 2.64 14.82 -1.01
N LYS A 109 1.76 15.27 -0.10
CA LYS A 109 2.15 16.09 1.05
C LYS A 109 3.17 15.39 1.96
N MET A 110 3.08 14.07 2.07
CA MET A 110 3.97 13.24 2.90
C MET A 110 5.30 12.89 2.20
N THR A 111 5.40 13.15 0.90
CA THR A 111 6.55 12.85 0.04
C THR A 111 7.21 14.17 -0.40
N ASP A 112 7.52 15.04 0.55
CA ASP A 112 8.35 16.23 0.30
C ASP A 112 9.82 15.81 0.07
N ASP A 113 10.64 16.67 -0.52
CA ASP A 113 11.99 16.35 -1.06
C ASP A 113 13.01 15.78 -0.02
N SER A 114 12.63 15.69 1.25
CA SER A 114 13.37 14.96 2.28
C SER A 114 12.99 13.48 2.29
N TRP A 115 13.97 12.59 2.29
CA TRP A 115 13.81 11.12 2.25
C TRP A 115 13.19 10.52 3.53
N GLU A 116 12.70 11.37 4.42
CA GLU A 116 11.96 11.04 5.64
C GLU A 116 10.50 11.45 5.45
N ILE A 117 9.56 10.66 5.98
CA ILE A 117 8.12 10.96 5.91
C ILE A 117 7.91 12.39 6.44
N ALA A 118 7.48 13.31 5.58
CA ALA A 118 7.19 14.67 6.00
C ALA A 118 6.12 14.61 7.10
N ARG A 119 6.35 15.23 8.25
CA ARG A 119 5.41 15.18 9.39
C ARG A 119 4.22 16.09 9.14
N VAL A 120 3.35 15.70 8.21
CA VAL A 120 2.16 16.48 7.83
C VAL A 120 1.12 16.36 8.94
N PRO A 121 0.72 17.47 9.57
CA PRO A 121 -0.30 17.44 10.62
C PRO A 121 -1.62 16.85 10.12
N ASN A 122 -2.27 16.09 10.99
CA ASN A 122 -3.64 15.58 10.82
C ASN A 122 -3.87 14.63 9.64
N VAL A 123 -2.81 14.06 9.08
CA VAL A 123 -2.89 13.01 8.06
C VAL A 123 -2.60 11.66 8.71
N GLU A 124 -3.57 10.75 8.62
CA GLU A 124 -3.37 9.35 9.02
C GLU A 124 -2.68 8.56 7.90
N VAL A 125 -1.71 7.74 8.31
CA VAL A 125 -0.97 6.82 7.45
C VAL A 125 -1.06 5.43 8.08
N PHE A 126 -1.58 4.47 7.33
CA PHE A 126 -1.52 3.07 7.73
C PHE A 126 -0.18 2.50 7.31
N ARG A 127 0.51 1.83 8.24
CA ARG A 127 1.87 1.36 8.07
C ARG A 127 1.94 -0.14 8.27
N VAL A 128 2.65 -0.81 7.37
CA VAL A 128 3.15 -2.18 7.58
C VAL A 128 4.66 -2.14 7.45
N THR A 129 5.35 -2.19 8.59
CA THR A 129 6.82 -2.15 8.68
C THR A 129 7.38 -3.53 9.02
N TYR A 130 8.53 -3.90 8.48
CA TYR A 130 9.14 -5.22 8.71
C TYR A 130 10.30 -5.12 9.70
N GLU A 131 9.98 -5.28 10.98
CA GLU A 131 10.93 -5.13 12.08
C GLU A 131 11.65 -6.45 12.39
N ALA A 132 12.93 -6.37 12.75
CA ALA A 132 13.70 -7.53 13.20
C ALA A 132 13.22 -8.00 14.58
N GLU A 133 13.20 -9.31 14.82
CA GLU A 133 12.79 -9.88 16.10
C GLU A 133 13.60 -9.27 17.26
N SER A 134 14.88 -8.97 17.06
CA SER A 134 15.74 -8.37 18.09
C SER A 134 15.18 -7.06 18.67
N LEU A 135 14.57 -6.22 17.82
CA LEU A 135 14.02 -4.90 18.17
C LEU A 135 12.59 -4.98 18.75
N MET A 136 11.89 -6.10 18.51
CA MET A 136 10.51 -6.26 18.98
C MET A 136 10.38 -6.26 20.51
N LEU A 137 9.31 -5.61 20.97
CA LEU A 137 8.90 -5.64 22.38
C LEU A 137 8.62 -7.07 22.87
N PRO A 138 8.92 -7.39 24.14
CA PRO A 138 8.69 -8.73 24.70
C PRO A 138 7.25 -9.25 24.59
N CYS A 139 6.25 -8.37 24.67
CA CYS A 139 4.85 -8.73 24.48
C CYS A 139 4.55 -9.17 23.04
N ASN A 140 5.10 -8.48 22.04
CA ASN A 140 4.95 -8.83 20.63
C ASN A 140 5.65 -10.16 20.32
N LYS A 141 6.86 -10.38 20.86
CA LYS A 141 7.57 -11.68 20.78
C LYS A 141 6.74 -12.83 21.32
N ARG A 142 6.13 -12.64 22.51
CA ARG A 142 5.24 -13.65 23.11
C ARG A 142 4.02 -13.93 22.24
N MET A 143 3.40 -12.89 21.67
CA MET A 143 2.27 -13.04 20.74
C MET A 143 2.66 -13.83 19.49
N VAL A 144 3.76 -13.44 18.83
CA VAL A 144 4.30 -14.12 17.64
C VAL A 144 4.51 -15.61 17.91
N LYS A 145 5.17 -15.94 19.02
CA LYS A 145 5.43 -17.33 19.42
C LYS A 145 4.15 -18.08 19.77
N SER A 146 3.26 -17.48 20.55
CA SER A 146 2.01 -18.10 21.01
C SER A 146 1.07 -18.43 19.85
N LEU A 147 0.96 -17.52 18.87
CA LEU A 147 0.08 -17.68 17.72
C LEU A 147 0.76 -18.37 16.52
N SER A 148 2.03 -18.77 16.67
CA SER A 148 2.86 -19.35 15.60
C SER A 148 2.80 -18.52 14.31
N LEU A 149 3.02 -17.20 14.45
CA LEU A 149 2.88 -16.27 13.34
C LEU A 149 4.02 -16.43 12.33
N GLU A 150 3.68 -16.29 11.05
CA GLU A 150 4.64 -16.48 9.96
C GLU A 150 5.72 -15.39 9.95
N VAL A 151 6.99 -15.82 9.85
CA VAL A 151 8.14 -14.93 9.68
C VAL A 151 8.25 -14.47 8.23
N SER A 152 8.41 -13.18 8.00
CA SER A 152 8.49 -12.61 6.65
C SER A 152 9.84 -12.89 5.98
N GLY A 153 10.93 -12.77 6.74
CA GLY A 153 12.31 -13.00 6.27
C GLY A 153 13.05 -14.03 7.12
N ALA A 154 14.34 -13.80 7.38
CA ALA A 154 15.11 -14.63 8.32
C ALA A 154 14.63 -14.46 9.77
N ASP A 155 14.40 -13.20 10.18
CA ASP A 155 14.05 -12.81 11.55
C ASP A 155 13.09 -11.61 11.58
N ARG A 156 12.38 -11.35 10.47
CA ARG A 156 11.53 -10.16 10.33
C ARG A 156 10.06 -10.47 10.45
N PHE A 157 9.34 -9.60 11.13
CA PHE A 157 7.90 -9.71 11.36
C PHE A 157 7.21 -8.38 11.05
N PRO A 158 5.97 -8.41 10.54
CA PRO A 158 5.22 -7.19 10.31
C PRO A 158 4.78 -6.54 11.62
N VAL A 159 4.96 -5.23 11.66
CA VAL A 159 4.38 -4.33 12.65
C VAL A 159 3.37 -3.46 11.91
N ILE A 160 2.13 -3.50 12.41
CA ILE A 160 0.97 -2.91 11.75
C ILE A 160 0.37 -1.87 12.69
N ASP A 161 0.34 -0.63 12.24
CA ASP A 161 -0.26 0.48 12.99
C ASP A 161 -0.81 1.57 12.07
N VAL A 162 -1.61 2.46 12.67
CA VAL A 162 -1.99 3.71 12.01
C VAL A 162 -1.35 4.87 12.76
N ALA A 163 -0.49 5.60 12.05
CA ALA A 163 0.21 6.75 12.58
C ALA A 163 -0.42 8.06 12.09
N ARG A 164 -0.37 9.09 12.93
CA ARG A 164 -0.81 10.45 12.64
C ARG A 164 0.15 11.43 13.30
N CYS A 165 0.49 12.51 12.60
CA CYS A 165 1.18 13.63 13.22
C CYS A 165 0.17 14.64 13.80
N THR A 166 0.39 15.11 15.02
CA THR A 166 -0.36 16.23 15.60
C THR A 166 0.07 17.56 14.98
N THR A 167 -0.69 18.62 15.25
CA THR A 167 -0.30 19.99 14.91
C THR A 167 0.97 20.44 15.64
N SER A 168 1.33 19.82 16.76
CA SER A 168 2.57 20.04 17.51
C SER A 168 3.78 19.27 16.95
N GLY A 169 3.61 18.46 15.90
CA GLY A 169 4.70 17.65 15.32
C GLY A 169 4.96 16.32 16.03
N GLU A 170 4.11 15.95 16.99
CA GLU A 170 4.18 14.69 17.74
C GLU A 170 3.53 13.55 16.96
N LEU A 171 4.12 12.35 17.04
CA LEU A 171 3.54 11.16 16.44
C LEU A 171 2.57 10.50 17.41
N GLN A 172 1.34 10.29 16.94
CA GLN A 172 0.31 9.50 17.59
C GLN A 172 0.09 8.22 16.81
N PHE A 173 -0.08 7.11 17.54
CA PHE A 173 -0.39 5.82 16.95
C PHE A 173 -1.69 5.29 17.53
N ARG A 174 -2.45 4.61 16.68
CA ARG A 174 -3.62 3.83 17.08
C ARG A 174 -3.57 2.44 16.46
N ASN A 175 -4.30 1.53 17.07
CA ASN A 175 -4.55 0.22 16.47
C ASN A 175 -5.42 0.39 15.20
N PRO A 176 -5.21 -0.45 14.19
CA PRO A 176 -6.06 -0.48 13.01
C PRO A 176 -7.46 -1.03 13.35
N THR A 177 -8.48 -0.65 12.57
CA THR A 177 -9.81 -1.27 12.66
C THR A 177 -9.86 -2.58 11.88
N LEU A 178 -10.88 -3.42 12.14
CA LEU A 178 -11.07 -4.67 11.39
C LEU A 178 -11.24 -4.42 9.88
N GLU A 179 -11.91 -3.34 9.48
CA GLU A 179 -12.05 -2.99 8.06
C GLU A 179 -10.71 -2.57 7.43
N GLU A 180 -9.89 -1.81 8.16
CA GLU A 180 -8.55 -1.44 7.71
C GLU A 180 -7.64 -2.68 7.58
N LEU A 181 -7.80 -3.65 8.48
CA LEU A 181 -7.10 -4.94 8.41
C LEU A 181 -7.53 -5.80 7.22
N ARG A 182 -8.82 -5.84 6.88
CA ARG A 182 -9.30 -6.50 5.66
C ARG A 182 -8.74 -5.83 4.41
N LEU A 183 -8.75 -4.50 4.38
CA LEU A 183 -8.19 -3.73 3.26
C LEU A 183 -6.70 -4.05 3.09
N VAL A 184 -5.89 -4.00 4.16
CA VAL A 184 -4.45 -4.26 4.02
C VAL A 184 -4.16 -5.68 3.59
N PHE A 185 -4.93 -6.66 4.05
CA PHE A 185 -4.80 -8.04 3.57
C PHE A 185 -4.96 -8.11 2.04
N ALA A 186 -6.06 -7.53 1.52
CA ALA A 186 -6.33 -7.54 0.09
C ALA A 186 -5.25 -6.81 -0.70
N VAL A 187 -4.81 -5.64 -0.21
CA VAL A 187 -3.73 -4.86 -0.82
C VAL A 187 -2.41 -5.62 -0.85
N MET A 188 -1.99 -6.25 0.25
CA MET A 188 -0.72 -7.00 0.28
C MET A 188 -0.74 -8.18 -0.69
N LYS A 189 -1.86 -8.92 -0.76
CA LYS A 189 -2.02 -10.04 -1.71
C LYS A 189 -1.99 -9.54 -3.16
N ALA A 190 -2.73 -8.47 -3.47
CA ALA A 190 -2.75 -7.90 -4.81
C ALA A 190 -1.37 -7.37 -5.22
N LEU A 191 -0.69 -6.62 -4.34
CA LEU A 191 0.65 -6.10 -4.63
C LEU A 191 1.65 -7.23 -4.89
N SER A 192 1.60 -8.33 -4.13
CA SER A 192 2.46 -9.51 -4.34
C SER A 192 2.32 -10.09 -5.75
N LEU A 193 1.12 -10.03 -6.33
CA LEU A 193 0.83 -10.51 -7.68
C LEU A 193 1.19 -9.48 -8.76
N VAL A 194 0.99 -8.20 -8.46
CA VAL A 194 1.06 -7.11 -9.44
C VAL A 194 2.47 -6.54 -9.59
N HIS A 195 3.21 -6.35 -8.50
CA HIS A 195 4.51 -5.69 -8.57
C HIS A 195 5.53 -6.39 -9.50
N PRO A 196 5.51 -7.73 -9.70
CA PRO A 196 6.39 -8.38 -10.66
C PRO A 196 6.11 -7.97 -12.11
N LEU A 197 4.84 -7.64 -12.44
CA LEU A 197 4.35 -7.33 -13.78
C LEU A 197 4.74 -5.93 -14.27
N LEU A 198 5.26 -5.08 -13.39
CA LEU A 198 5.68 -3.72 -13.76
C LEU A 198 6.80 -3.78 -14.80
N VAL A 199 6.64 -3.06 -15.91
CA VAL A 199 7.65 -2.96 -16.96
C VAL A 199 8.44 -1.66 -16.75
N GLN A 200 9.76 -1.78 -16.62
CA GLN A 200 10.64 -0.62 -16.49
C GLN A 200 10.74 0.08 -17.85
N GLU A 201 10.57 1.42 -17.89
CA GLU A 201 10.80 2.18 -19.10
C GLU A 201 12.31 2.16 -19.44
N GLU A 202 12.68 1.57 -20.58
CA GLU A 202 14.04 1.64 -21.12
C GLU A 202 14.34 3.03 -21.71
N LYS A 203 14.54 4.04 -20.86
CA LYS A 203 15.26 5.30 -21.15
C LYS A 203 15.88 5.79 -19.84
N GLN A 204 17.15 6.19 -19.72
CA GLN A 204 18.06 6.76 -20.72
C GLN A 204 19.47 6.89 -20.10
N ALA A 205 20.48 6.99 -20.98
CA ALA A 205 21.79 7.66 -20.81
C ALA A 205 22.66 7.33 -19.57
N ARG A 206 23.90 6.91 -19.86
CA ARG A 206 24.98 6.73 -18.88
C ARG A 206 25.12 7.97 -17.99
N GLY A 207 25.03 7.80 -16.67
CA GLY A 207 25.63 8.74 -15.71
C GLY A 207 24.74 9.38 -14.64
N CYS A 208 23.45 9.04 -14.51
CA CYS A 208 22.63 9.58 -13.42
C CYS A 208 21.83 8.48 -12.70
N PRO A 209 21.90 8.32 -11.36
CA PRO A 209 21.04 7.43 -10.61
C PRO A 209 19.66 8.09 -10.44
N ARG A 210 19.02 8.47 -11.55
CA ARG A 210 17.64 8.97 -11.51
C ARG A 210 16.71 7.76 -11.39
N MET A 211 15.79 7.90 -10.43
CA MET A 211 14.73 6.98 -10.05
C MET A 211 14.27 6.08 -11.21
N MET A 212 14.28 4.75 -11.00
CA MET A 212 13.65 3.81 -11.94
C MET A 212 12.23 4.31 -12.23
N LYS A 213 11.84 4.33 -13.50
CA LYS A 213 10.49 4.74 -13.92
C LYS A 213 9.82 3.53 -14.56
N PHE A 214 8.59 3.25 -14.17
CA PHE A 214 7.78 2.21 -14.80
C PHE A 214 6.85 2.83 -15.82
N SER A 215 6.49 2.04 -16.83
CA SER A 215 5.44 2.43 -17.76
C SER A 215 4.11 2.55 -17.01
N PRO A 216 3.19 3.42 -17.44
CA PRO A 216 1.82 3.42 -16.93
C PRO A 216 1.25 2.00 -16.95
N PHE A 217 0.61 1.63 -15.85
CA PHE A 217 0.16 0.28 -15.59
C PHE A 217 -1.17 0.33 -14.84
N ILE A 218 -2.10 -0.52 -15.23
CA ILE A 218 -3.34 -0.77 -14.50
C ILE A 218 -3.67 -2.25 -14.63
N GLU A 219 -3.87 -2.90 -13.50
CA GLU A 219 -4.21 -4.32 -13.47
C GLU A 219 -5.20 -4.60 -12.36
N THR A 220 -6.15 -5.49 -12.64
CA THR A 220 -7.15 -5.93 -11.69
C THR A 220 -6.95 -7.41 -11.41
N VAL A 221 -6.75 -7.74 -10.13
CA VAL A 221 -6.54 -9.12 -9.68
C VAL A 221 -7.62 -9.51 -8.70
N ASP A 222 -8.10 -10.75 -8.80
CA ASP A 222 -9.03 -11.32 -7.83
C ASP A 222 -8.25 -11.85 -6.63
N VAL A 223 -8.51 -11.28 -5.46
CA VAL A 223 -7.94 -11.73 -4.19
C VAL A 223 -8.96 -12.59 -3.47
N GLN A 224 -8.57 -13.81 -3.15
CA GLN A 224 -9.38 -14.71 -2.32
C GLN A 224 -9.32 -14.31 -0.85
N TRP A 225 -10.47 -14.15 -0.21
CA TRP A 225 -10.56 -13.98 1.24
C TRP A 225 -10.26 -15.30 1.94
N PRO A 226 -9.53 -15.28 3.06
CA PRO A 226 -9.45 -16.44 3.92
C PRO A 226 -10.82 -16.63 4.62
N PRO A 227 -11.19 -17.87 4.99
CA PRO A 227 -12.50 -18.18 5.58
C PRO A 227 -12.88 -17.29 6.77
N GLU A 228 -11.91 -16.93 7.60
CA GLU A 228 -12.08 -16.07 8.77
C GLU A 228 -12.27 -14.58 8.47
N MET A 229 -12.02 -14.14 7.24
CA MET A 229 -12.24 -12.75 6.79
C MET A 229 -13.36 -12.62 5.76
N LEU A 230 -14.13 -13.69 5.51
CA LEU A 230 -15.25 -13.67 4.58
C LEU A 230 -16.11 -12.43 4.78
N PHE A 231 -16.29 -11.70 3.69
CA PHE A 231 -16.99 -10.43 3.70
C PHE A 231 -18.28 -10.56 2.89
N LYS A 232 -19.43 -10.41 3.55
CA LYS A 232 -20.77 -10.52 2.92
C LYS A 232 -20.98 -11.81 2.11
N GLY A 233 -20.33 -12.92 2.49
CA GLY A 233 -20.44 -14.20 1.80
C GLY A 233 -19.75 -14.25 0.43
N GLN A 234 -18.86 -13.30 0.13
CA GLN A 234 -18.04 -13.31 -1.06
C GLN A 234 -16.68 -13.94 -0.77
N ASP A 235 -16.29 -14.90 -1.61
CA ASP A 235 -14.99 -15.58 -1.51
C ASP A 235 -13.85 -14.77 -2.13
N PHE A 236 -14.15 -13.88 -3.08
CA PHE A 236 -13.18 -13.09 -3.82
C PHE A 236 -13.50 -11.60 -3.76
N VAL A 237 -12.47 -10.77 -3.83
CA VAL A 237 -12.57 -9.33 -4.04
C VAL A 237 -11.66 -8.91 -5.19
N ALA A 238 -12.20 -8.16 -6.14
CA ALA A 238 -11.39 -7.56 -7.20
C ALA A 238 -10.57 -6.40 -6.63
N VAL A 239 -9.26 -6.41 -6.85
CA VAL A 239 -8.34 -5.35 -6.45
C VAL A 239 -7.66 -4.78 -7.69
N THR A 240 -7.98 -3.53 -8.02
CA THR A 240 -7.32 -2.79 -9.10
C THR A 240 -6.13 -2.01 -8.55
N VAL A 241 -4.96 -2.24 -9.11
CA VAL A 241 -3.72 -1.52 -8.81
C VAL A 241 -3.29 -0.74 -10.04
N SER A 242 -2.92 0.53 -9.84
CA SER A 242 -2.51 1.46 -10.89
C SER A 242 -1.20 2.15 -10.56
N TYR A 243 -0.38 2.38 -11.58
CA TYR A 243 0.82 3.21 -11.52
C TYR A 243 0.88 4.11 -12.76
N PRO A 244 1.03 5.44 -12.63
CA PRO A 244 0.83 6.22 -11.41
C PRO A 244 -0.63 6.09 -10.89
N PRO A 245 -0.97 6.64 -9.71
CA PRO A 245 -2.34 6.61 -9.21
C PRO A 245 -3.29 7.36 -10.14
N GLY A 246 -4.55 6.90 -10.23
CA GLY A 246 -5.59 7.57 -11.01
C GLY A 246 -5.64 7.19 -12.48
N GLN A 247 -4.87 6.19 -12.92
CA GLN A 247 -5.03 5.59 -14.24
C GLN A 247 -6.42 4.95 -14.36
N SER A 248 -7.07 5.17 -15.49
CA SER A 248 -8.26 4.45 -15.93
C SER A 248 -7.87 3.48 -17.03
N TYR A 249 -8.60 2.37 -17.22
CA TYR A 249 -8.42 1.55 -18.42
C TYR A 249 -8.70 2.42 -19.64
N GLU A 250 -7.64 2.82 -20.35
CA GLU A 250 -7.78 3.39 -21.68
C GLU A 250 -8.17 2.24 -22.60
N HIS A 251 -9.43 2.24 -23.05
CA HIS A 251 -9.80 1.46 -24.21
C HIS A 251 -8.99 2.06 -25.36
N LYS A 252 -7.91 1.38 -25.79
CA LYS A 252 -7.20 1.74 -27.02
C LYS A 252 -8.21 1.62 -28.16
N SER A 253 -8.95 2.68 -28.43
CA SER A 253 -9.52 2.91 -29.74
C SER A 253 -8.32 2.94 -30.67
N GLN A 254 -8.14 1.85 -31.42
CA GLN A 254 -7.32 1.89 -32.61
C GLN A 254 -7.80 3.13 -33.38
N GLN A 255 -6.93 4.13 -33.49
CA GLN A 255 -7.12 5.19 -34.46
C GLN A 255 -7.16 4.47 -35.80
N THR A 256 -8.37 4.26 -36.32
CA THR A 256 -8.57 4.02 -37.74
C THR A 256 -7.97 5.23 -38.42
N ALA A 257 -6.75 5.07 -38.95
CA ALA A 257 -6.18 5.96 -39.92
C ALA A 257 -7.11 5.91 -41.15
N VAL A 258 -8.16 6.72 -41.13
CA VAL A 258 -8.86 7.12 -42.35
C VAL A 258 -7.87 8.04 -43.03
N MET A 259 -7.11 7.46 -43.96
CA MET A 259 -6.25 8.22 -44.85
C MET A 259 -7.09 9.31 -45.49
N ALA A 260 -6.68 10.55 -45.29
CA ALA A 260 -7.07 11.65 -46.15
C ALA A 260 -6.64 11.26 -47.57
N SER A 261 -7.60 11.08 -48.47
CA SER A 261 -7.33 11.14 -49.89
C SER A 261 -7.02 12.61 -50.21
N GLU A 262 -5.74 12.89 -50.37
CA GLU A 262 -5.28 14.00 -51.21
C GLU A 262 -5.90 13.79 -52.60
N ASP A 263 -6.78 14.70 -53.00
CA ASP A 263 -7.30 14.79 -54.36
C ASP A 263 -6.96 16.20 -54.85
N ASP A 264 -5.78 16.33 -55.45
CA ASP A 264 -5.32 17.50 -56.18
C ASP A 264 -4.74 16.99 -57.52
N GLY A 265 -5.36 17.44 -58.63
CA GLY A 265 -4.78 17.43 -59.97
C GLY A 265 -5.52 16.56 -61.00
N ASP A 266 -6.41 17.15 -61.81
CA ASP A 266 -5.99 17.67 -63.12
C ASP A 266 -7.15 18.28 -63.92
N GLU A 267 -6.79 19.38 -64.58
CA GLU A 267 -7.56 20.18 -65.53
C GLU A 267 -8.17 19.34 -66.66
N LEU A 268 -9.39 19.69 -67.10
CA LEU A 268 -9.73 19.73 -68.52
C LEU A 268 -10.89 20.72 -68.75
N GLU A 269 -10.55 21.89 -69.27
CA GLU A 269 -11.48 22.80 -69.94
C GLU A 269 -12.07 22.11 -71.19
N ILE A 270 -13.41 22.07 -71.29
CA ILE A 270 -14.09 22.07 -72.59
C ILE A 270 -15.26 23.05 -72.53
N VAL A 271 -15.05 24.18 -73.21
CA VAL A 271 -16.06 25.13 -73.65
C VAL A 271 -16.92 24.47 -74.72
N SER A 272 -18.26 24.52 -74.61
CA SER A 272 -19.18 24.55 -75.77
C SER A 272 -20.62 24.93 -75.36
N SER A 273 -21.01 26.10 -75.87
CA SER A 273 -22.33 26.67 -76.14
C SER A 273 -23.57 25.75 -76.26
N GLY A 274 -24.69 26.18 -75.64
CA GLY A 274 -25.90 26.70 -76.31
C GLY A 274 -26.84 25.79 -77.14
N PHE A 275 -28.14 25.97 -76.87
CA PHE A 275 -29.37 25.48 -77.56
C PHE A 275 -29.75 24.01 -77.27
N SER A 276 -31.00 23.65 -76.95
CA SER A 276 -32.32 24.24 -77.25
C SER A 276 -33.27 24.27 -76.04
#